data_AF-A0A091IB91-F1
#
_entry.id   AF-A0A091IB91-F1
#
_cell.length_a   1.000
_cell.length_b   1.000
_cell.length_c   1.000
_cell.angle_alpha   90.00
_cell.angle_beta   90.00
_cell.angle_gamma   90.00
#
_symmetry.space_group_name_H-M   'P 1'
#
loop_
_entity.id
_entity.type
_entity.pdbx_description
1 polymer ?
#
loop_
_entity_poly.entity_id
_entity_poly.type
_entity_poly.pdbx_seq_one_letter_code
_entity_poly.pdbx_strand_id
1 'polypeptide(L)'
;NCCCSTGRRIQSARQRPSPPRLLTEEEYRVQGEVETRKALEELRDYCRSPDFSAWTAVSRIQSPKRFADFVGGSCHVTPSEISAHDQEYGLGVIFLEDQFEEEEEEEEEENEN
;
A
#
# COMPACT_ATOMS: atom_id res chain seq x y z
N ASN A 1 27.43 51.58 43.28
CA ASN A 1 28.07 51.41 41.97
C ASN A 1 28.45 49.96 41.74
N CYS A 2 27.65 49.23 40.97
CA CYS A 2 28.16 48.14 40.14
C CYS A 2 27.20 47.97 38.97
N CYS A 3 27.64 48.41 37.79
CA CYS A 3 26.99 48.19 36.51
C CYS A 3 27.40 46.80 36.02
N CYS A 4 26.45 45.88 35.86
CA CYS A 4 26.69 44.60 35.20
C CYS A 4 26.07 44.66 33.80
N SER A 5 26.94 44.51 32.80
CA SER A 5 26.68 44.67 31.37
C SER A 5 25.70 43.65 30.81
N THR A 6 24.93 44.13 29.85
CA THR A 6 23.94 43.43 29.03
C THR A 6 24.56 42.32 28.20
N GLY A 7 24.37 41.07 28.62
CA GLY A 7 24.60 39.89 27.77
C GLY A 7 23.38 39.57 26.91
N ARG A 8 23.43 39.91 25.60
CA ARG A 8 22.40 39.48 24.63
C ARG A 8 22.62 38.00 24.31
N ARG A 9 21.77 37.12 24.85
CA ARG A 9 21.68 35.72 24.41
C ARG A 9 21.13 35.70 22.97
N ILE A 10 21.97 35.37 21.99
CA ILE A 10 21.53 35.05 20.64
C ILE A 10 20.89 33.66 20.71
N GLN A 11 19.57 33.60 20.71
CA GLN A 11 18.84 32.35 20.52
C GLN A 11 18.85 32.06 19.02
N SER A 12 19.69 31.11 18.58
CA SER A 12 19.63 30.63 17.19
C SER A 12 18.28 29.95 16.98
N ALA A 13 17.41 30.55 16.17
CA ALA A 13 16.19 29.92 15.73
C ALA A 13 16.57 28.64 14.96
N ARG A 14 16.34 27.47 15.57
CA ARG A 14 16.45 26.19 14.88
C ARG A 14 15.42 26.21 13.76
N GLN A 15 15.86 26.45 12.53
CA GLN A 15 15.00 26.36 11.36
C GLN A 15 14.45 24.94 11.32
N ARG A 16 13.12 24.80 11.40
CA ARG A 16 12.50 23.49 11.22
C ARG A 16 12.82 23.02 9.80
N PRO A 17 13.21 21.75 9.62
CA PRO A 17 13.38 21.19 8.29
C PRO A 17 12.08 21.37 7.51
N SER A 18 12.20 21.72 6.24
CA SER A 18 11.05 21.79 5.34
C SER A 18 10.37 20.42 5.28
N PRO A 19 9.03 20.38 5.17
CA PRO A 19 8.33 19.12 4.95
C PRO A 19 8.91 18.38 3.73
N PRO A 20 9.04 17.04 3.79
CA PRO A 20 9.45 16.26 2.65
C PRO A 20 8.44 16.41 1.51
N ARG A 21 8.92 16.34 0.26
CA ARG A 21 8.03 16.33 -0.91
C ARG A 21 7.14 15.09 -0.90
N LEU A 22 5.98 15.20 -1.54
CA LEU A 22 5.14 14.05 -1.82
C LEU A 22 5.79 13.15 -2.88
N LEU A 23 5.41 11.87 -2.85
CA LEU A 23 5.81 10.87 -3.83
C LEU A 23 5.03 11.10 -5.13
N THR A 24 5.66 10.77 -6.26
CA THR A 24 4.90 10.57 -7.50
C THR A 24 4.10 9.27 -7.41
N GLU A 25 3.11 9.11 -8.27
CA GLU A 25 2.30 7.89 -8.32
C GLU A 25 3.15 6.63 -8.57
N GLU A 26 4.13 6.73 -9.48
CA GLU A 26 5.05 5.64 -9.74
C GLU A 26 5.95 5.32 -8.53
N GLU A 27 6.46 6.33 -7.82
CA GLU A 27 7.24 6.11 -6.61
C GLU A 27 6.41 5.44 -5.51
N TYR A 28 5.15 5.85 -5.36
CA TYR A 28 4.23 5.26 -4.41
C TYR A 28 3.95 3.79 -4.74
N ARG A 29 3.70 3.47 -6.02
CA ARG A 29 3.47 2.11 -6.50
C ARG A 29 4.67 1.20 -6.20
N VAL A 30 5.88 1.61 -6.59
CA VAL A 30 7.12 0.86 -6.36
C VAL A 30 7.38 0.66 -4.86
N GLN A 31 7.16 1.70 -4.05
CA GLN A 31 7.33 1.59 -2.60
C GLN A 31 6.33 0.59 -2.00
N GLY A 32 5.08 0.61 -2.46
CA GLY A 32 4.06 -0.36 -2.07
C GLY A 32 4.48 -1.80 -2.35
N GLU A 33 4.99 -2.07 -3.55
CA GLU A 33 5.48 -3.40 -3.93
C GLU A 33 6.65 -3.87 -3.06
N VAL A 34 7.65 -3.00 -2.87
CA VAL A 34 8.86 -3.32 -2.10
C VAL A 34 8.54 -3.57 -0.63
N GLU A 35 7.73 -2.70 -0.02
CA GLU A 35 7.38 -2.81 1.41
C GLU A 35 6.45 -4.01 1.64
N THR A 36 5.48 -4.26 0.75
CA THR A 36 4.60 -5.43 0.83
C THR A 36 5.41 -6.73 0.78
N ARG A 37 6.35 -6.83 -0.16
CA ARG A 37 7.22 -8.02 -0.27
C ARG A 37 8.05 -8.21 1.01
N LYS A 38 8.67 -7.14 1.52
CA LYS A 38 9.47 -7.19 2.74
C LYS A 38 8.63 -7.59 3.97
N ALA A 39 7.46 -6.99 4.15
CA ALA A 39 6.56 -7.31 5.26
C ALA A 39 6.07 -8.76 5.21
N LEU A 40 5.82 -9.31 4.02
CA LEU A 40 5.45 -10.73 3.86
C LEU A 40 6.61 -11.68 4.19
N GLU A 41 7.84 -11.33 3.82
CA GLU A 41 9.04 -12.08 4.20
C GLU A 41 9.23 -12.08 5.73
N GLU A 42 9.15 -10.90 6.36
CA GLU A 42 9.24 -10.77 7.82
C GLU A 42 8.12 -11.54 8.54
N LEU A 43 6.90 -11.52 8.00
CA LEU A 43 5.77 -12.29 8.54
C LEU A 43 6.05 -13.80 8.49
N ARG A 44 6.60 -14.31 7.37
CA ARG A 44 6.96 -15.73 7.24
C ARG A 44 8.01 -16.13 8.26
N ASP A 45 9.03 -15.29 8.44
CA ASP A 45 10.10 -15.56 9.41
C ASP A 45 9.58 -15.54 10.84
N TYR A 46 8.69 -14.60 11.16
CA TYR A 46 7.99 -14.61 12.44
C TYR A 46 7.18 -15.89 12.64
N CYS A 47 6.42 -16.35 11.64
CA CYS A 47 5.66 -17.61 11.74
C CYS A 47 6.53 -18.86 11.94
N ARG A 48 7.83 -18.80 11.58
CA ARG A 48 8.81 -19.88 11.80
C ARG A 48 9.54 -19.76 13.15
N SER A 49 9.37 -18.64 13.85
CA SER A 49 10.00 -18.39 15.15
C SER A 49 9.38 -19.28 16.24
N PRO A 50 10.17 -19.71 17.25
CA PRO A 50 9.63 -20.35 18.44
C PRO A 50 8.65 -19.48 19.23
N ASP A 51 8.68 -18.15 19.05
CA ASP A 51 7.78 -17.21 19.72
C ASP A 51 6.36 -17.18 19.10
N PHE A 52 6.20 -17.81 17.93
CA PHE A 52 4.92 -17.84 17.23
C PHE A 52 3.95 -18.88 17.80
N SER A 53 2.76 -18.43 18.19
CA SER A 53 1.70 -19.31 18.69
C SER A 53 0.93 -20.00 17.56
N ALA A 54 1.57 -21.00 16.93
CA ALA A 54 1.04 -21.71 15.75
C ALA A 54 -0.38 -22.26 15.95
N TRP A 55 -0.67 -22.92 17.07
CA TRP A 55 -2.00 -23.50 17.34
C TRP A 55 -3.10 -22.45 17.51
N THR A 56 -2.77 -21.28 18.06
CA THR A 56 -3.70 -20.16 18.16
C THR A 56 -4.03 -19.60 16.78
N ALA A 57 -3.02 -19.46 15.91
CA ALA A 57 -3.24 -19.03 14.54
C ALA A 57 -4.09 -20.04 13.75
N VAL A 58 -3.71 -21.33 13.80
CA VAL A 58 -4.39 -22.43 13.08
C VAL A 58 -5.86 -22.56 13.46
N SER A 59 -6.24 -22.26 14.70
CA SER A 59 -7.65 -22.30 15.13
C SER A 59 -8.51 -21.14 14.61
N ARG A 60 -7.90 -20.05 14.11
CA ARG A 60 -8.61 -18.84 13.67
C ARG A 60 -8.66 -18.67 12.15
N ILE A 61 -7.68 -19.22 11.45
CA ILE A 61 -7.56 -19.08 9.99
C ILE A 61 -8.55 -19.97 9.25
N GLN A 62 -9.06 -19.48 8.12
CA GLN A 62 -10.05 -20.19 7.31
C GLN A 62 -9.48 -21.46 6.66
N SER A 63 -8.22 -21.40 6.19
CA SER A 63 -7.56 -22.52 5.52
C SER A 63 -6.17 -22.76 6.10
N PRO A 64 -6.02 -23.70 7.06
CA PRO A 64 -4.73 -24.08 7.61
C PRO A 64 -3.72 -24.54 6.56
N LYS A 65 -4.21 -25.21 5.50
CA LYS A 65 -3.36 -25.66 4.39
C LYS A 65 -2.75 -24.49 3.62
N ARG A 66 -3.56 -23.51 3.19
CA ARG A 66 -3.04 -22.32 2.48
C ARG A 66 -2.06 -21.54 3.35
N PHE A 67 -2.31 -21.46 4.65
CA PHE A 67 -1.37 -20.84 5.58
C PHE A 67 -0.04 -21.59 5.66
N ALA A 68 -0.06 -22.92 5.77
CA ALA A 68 1.15 -23.73 5.78
C ALA A 68 1.95 -23.57 4.48
N ASP A 69 1.28 -23.58 3.32
CA ASP A 69 1.91 -23.35 2.02
C ASP A 69 2.55 -21.95 1.95
N PHE A 70 1.86 -20.92 2.44
CA PHE A 70 2.38 -19.55 2.52
C PHE A 70 3.64 -19.46 3.40
N VAL A 71 3.61 -20.04 4.60
CA VAL A 71 4.77 -20.09 5.51
C VAL A 71 5.90 -20.92 4.90
N GLY A 72 5.57 -21.92 4.07
CA GLY A 72 6.51 -22.71 3.27
C GLY A 72 7.16 -21.96 2.10
N GLY A 73 6.67 -20.76 1.75
CA GLY A 73 7.23 -19.91 0.71
C GLY A 73 6.36 -19.75 -0.53
N SER A 74 5.24 -20.47 -0.64
CA SER A 74 4.29 -20.34 -1.74
C SER A 74 3.66 -18.93 -1.79
N CYS A 75 3.18 -18.52 -2.96
CA CYS A 75 2.52 -17.23 -3.15
C CYS A 75 1.36 -17.05 -2.15
N HIS A 76 1.21 -15.82 -1.63
CA HIS A 76 0.13 -15.46 -0.70
C HIS A 76 -1.22 -15.30 -1.43
N VAL A 77 -1.18 -15.04 -2.74
CA VAL A 77 -2.34 -14.94 -3.62
C VAL A 77 -2.42 -16.17 -4.51
N THR A 78 -3.61 -16.74 -4.65
CA THR A 78 -3.87 -17.86 -5.56
C THR A 78 -4.08 -17.40 -7.00
N PRO A 79 -3.81 -18.27 -7.98
CA PRO A 79 -4.10 -17.95 -9.38
C PRO A 79 -5.57 -17.56 -9.62
N SER A 80 -6.51 -18.15 -8.88
CA SER A 80 -7.93 -17.83 -8.98
C SER A 80 -8.24 -16.42 -8.48
N GLU A 81 -7.60 -15.97 -7.40
CA GLU A 81 -7.74 -14.60 -6.89
C GLU A 81 -7.14 -13.58 -7.87
N ILE A 82 -5.99 -13.89 -8.48
CA ILE A 82 -5.39 -13.06 -9.54
C ILE A 82 -6.33 -12.97 -10.74
N SER A 83 -6.84 -14.11 -11.22
CA SER A 83 -7.76 -14.14 -12.36
C SER A 83 -9.07 -13.39 -12.09
N ALA A 84 -9.60 -13.44 -10.87
CA ALA A 84 -10.79 -12.68 -10.51
C ALA A 84 -10.51 -11.17 -10.50
N HIS A 85 -9.37 -10.75 -9.96
CA HIS A 85 -8.93 -9.36 -9.98
C HIS A 85 -8.73 -8.85 -11.41
N ASP A 86 -8.05 -9.61 -12.26
CA ASP A 86 -7.83 -9.23 -13.67
C ASP A 86 -9.14 -9.17 -14.47
N GLN A 87 -10.15 -9.95 -14.09
CA GLN A 87 -11.47 -9.85 -14.71
C GLN A 87 -12.23 -8.59 -14.28
N GLU A 88 -12.09 -8.18 -13.02
CA GLU A 88 -12.81 -7.03 -12.43
C GLU A 88 -12.11 -5.68 -12.70
N TYR A 89 -10.78 -5.69 -12.75
CA TYR A 89 -9.95 -4.47 -12.82
C TYR A 89 -8.88 -4.53 -13.92
N GLY A 90 -8.89 -5.56 -14.77
CA GLY A 90 -7.93 -5.67 -15.86
C GLY A 90 -8.21 -4.70 -16.99
N LEU A 91 -7.29 -4.68 -17.95
CA LEU A 91 -7.32 -3.79 -19.12
C LEU A 91 -8.63 -3.87 -19.92
N GLY A 92 -9.31 -5.03 -19.89
CA GLY A 92 -10.58 -5.22 -20.56
C GLY A 92 -11.75 -4.43 -19.96
N VAL A 93 -11.68 -4.05 -18.68
CA VAL A 93 -12.73 -3.24 -18.03
C VAL A 93 -12.54 -1.77 -18.35
N ILE A 94 -11.30 -1.27 -18.31
CA ILE A 94 -10.95 0.11 -18.65
C ILE A 94 -11.39 0.46 -20.08
N PHE A 95 -11.17 -0.44 -21.04
CA PHE A 95 -11.61 -0.23 -22.43
C PHE A 95 -13.14 -0.31 -22.61
N LEU A 96 -13.84 -0.99 -21.70
CA LEU A 96 -15.30 -1.03 -21.73
C LEU A 96 -15.89 0.26 -21.15
N GLU A 97 -15.35 0.74 -20.02
CA GLU A 97 -15.75 2.00 -19.39
C GLU A 97 -15.59 3.19 -20.35
N ASP A 98 -14.45 3.29 -21.04
CA ASP A 98 -14.18 4.34 -22.04
C ASP A 98 -15.22 4.34 -23.18
N GLN A 99 -15.63 3.16 -23.66
CA GLN A 99 -16.67 3.05 -24.70
C GLN A 99 -18.06 3.43 -24.18
N PHE A 100 -18.40 3.11 -22.93
CA PHE A 100 -19.68 3.52 -22.36
C PHE A 100 -19.76 5.03 -22.15
N GLU A 101 -18.65 5.66 -21.73
CA GLU A 101 -18.56 7.11 -21.60
C GLU A 101 -18.75 7.80 -22.98
N GLU A 102 -18.13 7.27 -24.05
CA GLU A 102 -18.33 7.77 -25.42
C GLU A 102 -19.79 7.59 -25.91
N GLU A 103 -20.42 6.44 -25.66
CA GLU A 103 -21.82 6.17 -26.05
C GLU A 103 -22.82 7.08 -25.30
N GLU A 104 -22.60 7.34 -24.00
CA GLU A 104 -23.45 8.24 -23.22
C GLU A 104 -23.35 9.71 -23.71
N GLU A 105 -22.15 10.18 -24.06
CA GLU A 105 -21.97 11.53 -24.63
C GLU A 105 -22.71 11.70 -25.97
N GLU A 106 -22.70 10.69 -26.85
CA GLU A 106 -23.42 10.73 -28.12
C GLU A 106 -24.96 10.75 -27.93
N GLU A 107 -25.50 9.98 -26.98
CA GLU A 107 -26.93 9.99 -26.67
C GLU A 107 -27.39 11.32 -26.07
N GLU A 108 -26.56 11.98 -25.23
CA GLU A 108 -26.89 13.29 -24.68
C GLU A 108 -26.97 14.38 -25.76
N GLU A 109 -26.05 14.38 -26.73
CA GLU A 109 -26.08 15.34 -27.84
C GLU A 109 -27.30 15.15 -28.76
N GLU A 110 -27.76 13.91 -28.98
CA GLU A 110 -28.93 13.64 -29.84
C GLU A 110 -30.26 14.07 -29.18
N ASN A 111 -30.35 14.03 -27.84
CA ASN A 111 -31.55 14.44 -27.10
C ASN A 111 -31.67 15.96 -26.91
N GLU A 112 -30.61 16.72 -27.14
CA GLU A 112 -30.60 18.19 -26.98
C GLU A 112 -30.91 18.95 -28.29
N ASN A 113 -31.12 18.24 -29.41
CA ASN A 113 -31.39 18.80 -30.74
C ASN A 113 -32.78 18.49 -31.30
#